data_AF-A0A151EYI8-F1
#
_entry.id   AF-A0A151EYI8-F1
#
_cell.length_a   1.000
_cell.length_b   1.000
_cell.length_c   1.000
_cell.angle_alpha   90.00
_cell.angle_beta   90.00
_cell.angle_gamma   90.00
#
_symmetry.space_group_name_H-M   'P 1'
#
loop_
_entity.id
_entity.type
_entity.pdbx_description
1 polymer ?
#
loop_
_entity_poly.entity_id
_entity_poly.type
_entity_poly.pdbx_seq_one_letter_code
_entity_poly.pdbx_strand_id
1 'polypeptide(L)' 'MEETLYNIEIHKESNGYLGRLFSDVDGVKEFKNEFLDQLLRDITLDMQLALEEFSNRSVEFSETQEGPRH' A
#
# COMPACT_ATOMS: atom_id res chain seq x y z
N MET A 1 16.85 -9.58 -8.22
CA MET A 1 16.49 -9.84 -6.81
C MET A 1 15.03 -9.47 -6.68
N GLU A 2 14.21 -10.27 -6.01
CA GLU A 2 12.86 -9.83 -5.67
C GLU A 2 12.99 -8.71 -4.62
N GLU A 3 12.57 -7.51 -4.97
CA GLU A 3 12.55 -6.38 -4.04
C GLU A 3 11.31 -6.51 -3.15
N THR A 4 11.51 -6.48 -1.83
CA THR A 4 10.40 -6.49 -0.88
C THR A 4 9.67 -5.17 -0.94
N LEU A 5 8.45 -5.17 -1.48
CA LEU A 5 7.62 -3.97 -1.63
C LEU A 5 7.09 -3.46 -0.28
N TYR A 6 6.74 -4.39 0.61
CA TYR A 6 6.16 -4.09 1.91
C TYR A 6 6.66 -5.07 2.97
N ASN A 7 6.98 -4.58 4.16
CA ASN A 7 7.09 -5.39 5.37
C ASN A 7 5.85 -5.16 6.24
N ILE A 8 5.30 -6.23 6.82
CA ILE A 8 4.11 -6.16 7.66
C ILE A 8 4.45 -6.74 9.03
N GLU A 9 4.22 -5.97 10.09
CA GLU A 9 4.27 -6.45 11.47
C GLU A 9 2.86 -6.44 12.06
N ILE A 10 2.48 -7.50 12.78
CA ILE A 10 1.21 -7.59 13.47
C ILE A 10 1.46 -7.93 14.94
N HIS A 11 1.02 -7.05 15.83
CA HIS A 11 1.11 -7.21 17.27
C HIS A 11 -0.28 -7.40 17.86
N LYS A 12 -0.45 -8.43 18.70
CA LYS A 12 -1.66 -8.55 19.54
C LYS A 12 -1.52 -7.58 20.71
N GLU A 13 -2.51 -6.70 20.86
CA GLU A 13 -2.65 -5.82 22.02
C GLU A 13 -3.80 -6.27 22.91
N SER A 14 -3.93 -5.67 24.11
CA SER A 14 -4.97 -5.99 25.08
C SER A 14 -6.39 -5.87 24.52
N ASN A 15 -6.60 -4.90 23.61
CA ASN A 15 -7.92 -4.57 23.06
C ASN A 15 -8.01 -4.75 21.52
N GLY A 16 -7.19 -5.64 20.95
CA GLY A 16 -7.22 -5.91 19.51
C GLY A 16 -5.85 -6.24 18.93
N TYR A 17 -5.60 -5.76 17.73
CA TYR A 17 -4.39 -5.97 16.96
C TYR A 17 -3.90 -4.64 16.40
N LEU A 18 -2.59 -4.45 16.43
CA LEU A 18 -1.87 -3.35 15.81
C LEU A 18 -1.08 -3.91 14.63
N GLY A 19 -1.43 -3.48 13.42
CA GLY A 19 -0.69 -3.74 12.20
C GLY A 19 0.21 -2.57 11.85
N ARG A 20 1.42 -2.84 11.38
CA ARG A 20 2.33 -1.84 10.82
C ARG A 20 2.76 -2.28 9.44
N LEU A 21 2.52 -1.42 8.46
CA LEU A 21 2.94 -1.60 7.08
C LEU A 21 4.12 -0.67 6.84
N PHE A 22 5.25 -1.23 6.46
CA PHE A 22 6.48 -0.50 6.15
C PHE A 22 6.74 -0.58 4.66
N SER A 23 6.91 0.56 4.02
CA SER A 23 7.30 0.67 2.62
C SER A 23 8.36 1.76 2.46
N ASP A 24 9.26 1.57 1.52
CA ASP A 24 10.32 2.54 1.22
C ASP A 24 9.76 3.87 0.70
N VAL A 25 8.63 3.79 -0.01
CA VAL A 25 7.95 4.93 -0.65
C VAL A 25 7.02 5.73 0.26
N ASP A 26 6.29 5.07 1.17
CA ASP A 26 5.24 5.72 1.98
C ASP A 26 5.58 5.77 3.49
N GLY A 27 6.70 5.16 3.89
CA GLY A 27 7.13 5.10 5.28
C GLY A 27 6.36 4.04 6.07
N VAL A 28 5.84 4.42 7.23
CA VAL A 28 5.08 3.53 8.14
C VAL A 28 3.62 3.94 8.18
N LYS A 29 2.74 2.99 7.90
CA LYS A 29 1.30 3.09 8.19
C LYS A 29 0.93 2.17 9.35
N GLU A 30 0.14 2.69 10.28
CA GLU A 30 -0.37 1.92 11.42
C GLU A 30 -1.87 1.65 11.27
N PHE A 31 -2.27 0.41 11.51
CA PHE A 31 -3.64 -0.07 11.47
C PHE A 31 -4.02 -0.63 12.83
N LYS A 32 -5.22 -0.33 13.32
CA LYS A 32 -5.72 -0.88 14.59
C LYS A 32 -7.10 -1.45 14.41
N ASN A 33 -7.30 -2.67 14.88
CA ASN A 33 -8.61 -3.31 14.81
C ASN A 33 -8.81 -4.30 15.96
N GLU A 34 -10.06 -4.50 16.37
CA GLU A 34 -10.39 -5.50 17.40
C GLU A 34 -10.18 -6.93 16.89
N PHE A 35 -10.47 -7.14 15.59
CA PHE A 35 -10.39 -8.44 14.93
C PHE A 35 -9.27 -8.49 13.90
N LEU A 36 -8.56 -9.62 13.87
CA LEU A 36 -7.43 -9.83 12.95
C LEU A 36 -7.87 -9.81 11.48
N ASP A 37 -9.04 -10.38 11.16
CA ASP A 37 -9.53 -10.41 9.78
C ASP A 37 -9.80 -9.00 9.24
N GLN A 38 -10.37 -8.12 10.08
CA GLN A 38 -10.63 -6.74 9.70
C GLN A 38 -9.32 -5.96 9.54
N LEU A 39 -8.34 -6.16 10.43
CA LEU A 39 -7.00 -5.57 10.29
C LEU A 39 -6.34 -5.97 8.96
N LEU A 40 -6.36 -7.27 8.63
CA LEU A 40 -5.78 -7.78 7.38
C LEU A 40 -6.51 -7.23 6.16
N ARG A 41 -7.84 -7.07 6.24
CA ARG A 41 -8.64 -6.46 5.18
C ARG A 41 -8.24 -5.00 4.96
N ASP A 42 -8.11 -4.22 6.03
CA ASP A 42 -7.72 -2.80 5.95
C ASP A 42 -6.33 -2.66 5.31
N ILE A 43 -5.35 -3.46 5.75
CA ILE A 43 -4.00 -3.49 5.17
C ILE A 43 -4.03 -3.87 3.67
N THR A 44 -4.83 -4.88 3.33
CA THR A 44 -4.94 -5.37 1.94
C THR A 44 -5.59 -4.35 1.01
N LEU A 45 -6.59 -3.60 1.49
CA LEU A 45 -7.23 -2.53 0.74
C LEU A 45 -6.29 -1.35 0.52
N ASP A 46 -5.55 -0.96 1.56
CA ASP A 46 -4.57 0.13 1.46
C ASP A 46 -3.47 -0.19 0.42
N MET A 47 -2.93 -1.42 0.43
CA MET A 47 -1.95 -1.86 -0.55
C MET A 47 -2.52 -1.86 -1.99
N GLN A 48 -3.78 -2.28 -2.17
CA GLN A 48 -4.42 -2.24 -3.48
C GLN A 48 -4.59 -0.82 -3.99
N LEU A 49 -5.09 0.09 -3.15
CA LEU A 49 -5.25 1.50 -3.50
C LEU A 49 -3.91 2.15 -3.88
N ALA A 50 -2.86 1.90 -3.09
CA ALA A 50 -1.53 2.39 -3.41
C ALA A 50 -1.06 1.89 -4.78
N LEU A 51 -1.20 0.60 -5.07
CA LEU A 51 -0.84 0.02 -6.36
C LEU A 51 -1.66 0.59 -7.53
N GLU A 52 -2.96 0.82 -7.34
CA GLU A 52 -3.84 1.46 -8.33
C GLU A 52 -3.41 2.91 -8.59
N GLU A 53 -3.05 3.67 -7.56
CA GLU A 53 -2.50 5.03 -7.72
C GLU A 53 -1.17 5.04 -8.47
N PHE A 54 -0.27 4.09 -8.16
CA PHE A 54 0.97 3.92 -8.91
C PHE A 54 0.70 3.59 -10.38
N SER A 55 -0.23 2.68 -10.65
CA SER A 55 -0.57 2.27 -12.02
C SER A 55 -1.21 3.41 -12.81
N ASN A 56 -2.11 4.20 -12.20
CA ASN A 56 -2.72 5.37 -12.85
C ASN A 56 -1.68 6.47 -13.14
N ARG A 57 -0.75 6.73 -12.21
CA ARG A 57 0.35 7.69 -12.46
C ARG A 57 1.29 7.24 -13.58
N SER A 58 1.50 5.94 -13.73
CA SER A 58 2.31 5.36 -14.81
C SER A 58 1.68 5.58 -16.19
N VAL A 59 0.35 5.48 -16.26
CA VAL A 59 -0.42 5.74 -17.48
C VAL A 59 -0.40 7.23 -17.83
N GLU A 60 -0.61 8.10 -16.84
CA GLU A 60 -0.61 9.57 -17.04
C GLU A 60 0.77 10.11 -17.49
N PHE A 61 1.86 9.50 -17.04
CA PHE A 61 3.21 9.82 -17.52
C PHE A 61 3.49 9.32 -18.95
N SER A 62 2.83 8.25 -19.41
CA SER A 62 3.04 7.71 -20.75
C SER A 62 2.27 8.49 -21.83
N GLU A 63 1.12 9.08 -21.47
CA GLU A 63 0.29 9.84 -22.42
C GLU A 63 0.83 11.26 -22.73
N THR A 64 1.76 11.79 -21.93
CA THR A 64 2.33 13.13 -22.16
C THR A 64 3.53 13.15 -23.12
N GLN A 65 3.99 12.00 -23.61
CA GLN A 65 5.14 11.90 -24.52
C GLN A 65 4.77 11.76 -26.01
N GLU A 66 3.48 11.63 -26.34
CA GLU A 66 2.98 11.61 -27.72
C GLU A 66 2.43 12.98 -28.12
N GLY A 67 3.30 13.99 -28.19
CA GLY A 67 2.99 15.25 -28.89
C GLY A 67 2.79 15.01 -30.39
N PRO A 68 1.94 15.81 -31.07
CA PRO A 68 1.49 15.52 -32.43
C PRO A 68 2.67 15.57 -33.39
N ARG A 69 2.90 14.46 -34.11
CA ARG A 69 3.84 14.44 -35.24
C ARG A 69 3.25 15.27 -36.37
N HIS A 70 3.90 16.41 -36.60
CA HIS A 70 3.69 17.33 -37.73
C HIS A 70 3.88 16.63 -39.09
#